data_AF-A0A1E1VB92-F1
#
_entry.id   AF-A0A1E1VB92-F1
#
_cell.length_a   1.000
_cell.length_b   1.000
_cell.length_c   1.000
_cell.angle_alpha   90.00
_cell.angle_beta   90.00
_cell.angle_gamma   90.00
#
_symmetry.space_group_name_H-M   'P 1'
#
loop_
_entity.id
_entity.type
_entity.pdbx_description
1 polymer ?
#
loop_
_entity_poly.entity_id
_entity_poly.type
_entity_poly.pdbx_seq_one_letter_code
_entity_poly.pdbx_strand_id
1 'polypeptide(L)'
;MSGRSFQGPLFLPLLSSACAALIAATSAIAADAPQHRTFQSRTCPVWDKDLHHLLDWSEAFSIHAPELQRSVRAEALKLRERCLRDLSMASLDRYVMLMKLLYDDEADEVESYD
;
A
#
# COMPACT_ATOMS: atom_id res chain seq x y z
N MET A 1 74.37 32.73 11.70
CA MET A 1 73.61 31.46 11.62
C MET A 1 72.13 31.79 11.76
N SER A 2 71.32 31.28 10.82
CA SER A 2 69.86 31.03 10.84
C SER A 2 68.94 31.98 11.62
N GLY A 3 67.84 32.54 11.09
CA GLY A 3 67.08 32.22 9.88
C GLY A 3 65.58 32.26 10.22
N ARG A 4 64.78 32.90 9.33
CA ARG A 4 63.33 32.70 9.07
C ARG A 4 62.34 33.00 10.22
N SER A 5 61.05 33.24 10.02
CA SER A 5 60.15 33.70 8.93
C SER A 5 58.71 33.45 9.44
N PHE A 6 57.71 34.02 8.76
CA PHE A 6 56.26 33.77 8.83
C PHE A 6 55.44 34.48 9.94
N GLN A 7 54.55 35.46 9.68
CA GLN A 7 53.49 35.69 8.67
C GLN A 7 52.18 34.96 9.01
N GLY A 8 51.11 35.72 9.26
CA GLY A 8 49.72 35.30 9.05
C GLY A 8 48.73 35.51 10.21
N PRO A 9 47.69 36.37 10.06
CA PRO A 9 46.54 36.44 10.97
C PRO A 9 45.53 35.33 10.59
N LEU A 10 44.84 34.74 11.57
CA LEU A 10 43.82 33.73 11.29
C LEU A 10 42.45 34.12 11.85
N PHE A 11 41.63 34.61 10.92
CA PHE A 11 40.22 34.24 10.69
C PHE A 11 39.20 34.35 11.83
N LEU A 12 38.38 35.41 11.75
CA LEU A 12 36.94 35.36 12.03
C LEU A 12 36.21 34.59 10.91
N PRO A 13 35.13 33.88 11.23
CA PRO A 13 33.80 34.37 10.82
C PRO A 13 32.76 34.13 11.96
N LEU A 14 32.05 35.13 12.51
CA LEU A 14 30.98 35.92 11.87
C LEU A 14 30.35 35.19 10.70
N LEU A 15 29.34 34.35 10.95
CA LEU A 15 28.22 33.97 10.06
C LEU A 15 27.44 32.80 10.68
N SER A 16 26.64 33.05 11.72
CA SER A 16 25.67 32.07 12.20
C SER A 16 24.44 32.79 12.76
N SER A 17 23.61 33.34 11.87
CA SER A 17 22.21 33.68 12.17
C SER A 17 21.54 34.30 10.94
N ALA A 18 21.34 33.53 9.86
CA ALA A 18 20.53 34.00 8.72
C ALA A 18 19.87 32.88 7.88
N CYS A 19 19.64 31.68 8.42
CA CYS A 19 18.98 30.58 7.67
C CYS A 19 17.69 30.04 8.31
N ALA A 20 17.16 30.66 9.37
CA ALA A 20 15.97 30.14 10.06
C ALA A 20 14.63 30.72 9.57
N ALA A 21 14.62 31.56 8.52
CA ALA A 21 13.41 32.28 8.11
C ALA A 21 12.85 31.90 6.72
N LEU A 22 13.40 30.88 6.03
CA LEU A 22 12.99 30.56 4.65
C LEU A 22 12.26 29.22 4.46
N ILE A 23 11.93 28.48 5.52
CA ILE A 23 11.29 27.15 5.38
C ILE A 23 9.76 27.20 5.59
N ALA A 24 9.21 28.31 6.10
CA ALA A 24 7.77 28.39 6.41
C ALA A 24 6.85 28.71 5.21
N ALA A 25 7.39 29.01 4.02
CA ALA A 25 6.59 29.53 2.89
C ALA A 25 6.33 28.52 1.74
N THR A 26 6.82 27.28 1.83
CA THR A 26 6.70 26.30 0.72
C THR A 26 5.70 25.16 0.96
N SER A 27 5.10 25.04 2.14
CA SER A 27 4.17 23.92 2.45
C SER A 27 2.71 24.18 2.09
N ALA A 28 2.33 25.39 1.63
CA ALA A 28 0.93 25.76 1.44
C ALA A 28 0.37 25.58 0.01
N ILE A 29 1.19 25.19 -0.98
CA ILE A 29 0.76 25.16 -2.41
C ILE A 29 0.56 23.73 -2.96
N ALA A 30 0.71 22.69 -2.14
CA ALA A 30 0.57 21.29 -2.58
C ALA A 30 -0.76 20.62 -2.17
N ALA A 31 -1.75 21.39 -1.70
CA ALA A 31 -2.96 20.82 -1.11
C ALA A 31 -4.10 20.53 -2.12
N ASP A 32 -3.99 20.92 -3.39
CA ASP A 32 -5.12 20.81 -4.32
C ASP A 32 -4.74 20.41 -5.76
N ALA A 33 -3.74 19.52 -5.89
CA ALA A 33 -3.64 18.73 -7.12
C ALA A 33 -4.70 17.62 -7.03
N PRO A 34 -5.53 17.39 -8.08
CA PRO A 34 -6.40 16.22 -8.13
C PRO A 34 -5.51 14.99 -7.94
N GLN A 35 -5.59 14.34 -6.78
CA GLN A 35 -4.81 13.14 -6.51
C GLN A 35 -5.24 12.12 -7.56
N HIS A 36 -4.39 11.92 -8.57
CA HIS A 36 -4.59 10.92 -9.60
C HIS A 36 -4.52 9.56 -8.91
N ARG A 37 -5.68 9.08 -8.41
CA ARG A 37 -5.79 7.79 -7.74
C ARG A 37 -5.27 6.73 -8.68
N THR A 38 -4.18 6.05 -8.30
CA THR A 38 -3.60 4.94 -9.05
C THR A 38 -4.67 3.86 -9.24
N PHE A 39 -4.56 3.05 -10.30
CA PHE A 39 -5.44 1.89 -10.50
C PHE A 39 -5.62 1.09 -9.20
N GLN A 40 -4.50 0.78 -8.56
CA GLN A 40 -4.46 0.04 -7.31
C GLN A 40 -5.36 0.68 -6.23
N SER A 41 -5.25 2.00 -6.02
CA SER A 41 -6.00 2.71 -4.97
C SER A 41 -7.51 2.77 -5.21
N ARG A 42 -7.95 2.59 -6.47
CA ARG A 42 -9.37 2.49 -6.83
C ARG A 42 -9.87 1.06 -6.71
N THR A 43 -9.03 0.10 -7.08
CA THR A 43 -9.38 -1.32 -7.18
C THR A 43 -9.43 -2.01 -5.82
N CYS A 44 -8.45 -1.74 -4.97
CA CYS A 44 -8.33 -2.30 -3.63
C CYS A 44 -9.64 -2.29 -2.80
N PRO A 45 -10.34 -1.15 -2.60
CA PRO A 45 -11.57 -1.15 -1.79
C PRO A 45 -12.73 -1.90 -2.44
N VAL A 46 -12.76 -1.99 -3.77
CA VAL A 46 -13.77 -2.76 -4.50
C VAL A 46 -13.55 -4.25 -4.28
N TRP A 47 -12.32 -4.72 -4.50
CA TRP A 47 -11.99 -6.14 -4.31
C TRP A 47 -12.02 -6.59 -2.85
N ASP A 48 -11.72 -5.71 -1.88
CA ASP A 48 -11.92 -6.00 -0.46
C ASP A 48 -13.39 -6.26 -0.14
N LYS A 49 -14.28 -5.40 -0.66
CA LYS A 49 -15.73 -5.57 -0.49
C LYS A 49 -16.22 -6.86 -1.14
N ASP A 50 -15.79 -7.13 -2.37
CA ASP A 50 -16.22 -8.33 -3.11
C ASP A 50 -15.76 -9.62 -2.42
N LEU A 51 -14.51 -9.68 -1.94
CA LEU A 51 -13.99 -10.81 -1.19
C LEU A 51 -14.80 -11.07 0.10
N HIS A 52 -15.12 -10.02 0.86
CA HIS A 52 -15.93 -10.17 2.07
C HIS A 52 -17.35 -10.64 1.75
N HIS A 53 -17.95 -10.15 0.67
CA HIS A 53 -19.26 -10.60 0.23
C HIS A 53 -19.26 -12.11 -0.12
N LEU A 54 -18.23 -12.59 -0.82
CA LEU A 54 -18.08 -14.02 -1.12
C LEU A 54 -17.87 -14.87 0.14
N LEU A 55 -17.09 -14.37 1.09
CA LEU A 55 -16.90 -15.04 2.38
C LEU A 55 -18.22 -15.15 3.15
N ASP A 56 -18.98 -14.05 3.23
CA ASP A 56 -20.25 -14.04 3.94
C ASP A 56 -21.26 -15.00 3.28
N TRP A 57 -21.27 -15.08 1.95
CA TRP A 57 -22.05 -16.10 1.22
C TRP A 57 -21.56 -17.52 1.51
N SER A 58 -20.25 -17.76 1.44
CA SER A 58 -19.65 -19.06 1.73
C SER A 58 -20.04 -19.54 3.13
N GLU A 59 -19.98 -18.67 4.13
CA GLU A 59 -20.35 -18.95 5.52
C GLU A 59 -21.86 -19.18 5.69
N ALA A 60 -22.69 -18.30 5.11
CA ALA A 60 -24.15 -18.39 5.23
C ALA A 60 -24.71 -19.68 4.63
N PHE A 61 -24.13 -20.16 3.53
CA PHE A 61 -24.58 -21.36 2.83
C PHE A 61 -23.70 -22.58 3.07
N SER A 62 -22.67 -22.45 3.92
CA SER A 62 -21.68 -23.53 4.19
C SER A 62 -21.11 -24.15 2.91
N ILE A 63 -20.81 -23.31 1.92
CA ILE A 63 -20.31 -23.73 0.59
C ILE A 63 -18.94 -24.41 0.72
N HIS A 64 -18.09 -23.83 1.56
CA HIS A 64 -16.73 -24.31 1.78
C HIS A 64 -16.55 -24.82 3.21
N ALA A 65 -15.48 -25.61 3.42
CA ALA A 65 -15.12 -26.10 4.75
C ALA A 65 -14.88 -24.92 5.73
N PRO A 66 -15.31 -25.03 7.01
CA PRO A 66 -15.12 -23.98 8.01
C PRO A 66 -13.65 -23.60 8.23
N GLU A 67 -12.71 -24.54 8.03
CA GLU A 67 -11.28 -24.30 8.08
C GLU A 67 -10.83 -23.34 6.98
N LEU A 68 -11.33 -23.56 5.75
CA LEU A 68 -11.03 -22.70 4.61
C LEU A 68 -11.57 -21.30 4.84
N GLN A 69 -12.85 -21.17 5.23
CA GLN A 69 -13.49 -19.88 5.52
C GLN A 69 -12.69 -19.08 6.56
N ARG A 70 -12.31 -19.72 7.67
CA ARG A 70 -11.47 -19.07 8.70
C ARG A 70 -10.12 -18.62 8.16
N SER A 71 -9.45 -19.46 7.36
CA SER A 71 -8.16 -19.12 6.77
C SER A 71 -8.26 -17.95 5.79
N VAL A 72 -9.28 -17.92 4.93
CA VAL A 72 -9.48 -16.86 3.96
C VAL A 72 -9.92 -15.57 4.64
N ARG A 73 -10.76 -15.63 5.68
CA ARG A 73 -11.14 -14.47 6.50
C ARG A 73 -9.92 -13.85 7.20
N ALA A 74 -9.03 -14.66 7.75
CA ALA A 74 -7.79 -14.17 8.36
C ALA A 74 -6.87 -13.48 7.33
N GLU A 75 -6.80 -13.99 6.11
CA GLU A 75 -6.03 -13.36 5.03
C GLU A 75 -6.69 -12.08 4.50
N ALA A 76 -8.02 -12.06 4.36
CA ALA A 76 -8.78 -10.89 3.94
C ALA A 76 -8.57 -9.70 4.89
N LEU A 77 -8.56 -9.94 6.20
CA LEU A 77 -8.28 -8.90 7.20
C LEU A 77 -6.88 -8.30 7.04
N LYS A 78 -5.85 -9.14 6.80
CA LYS A 78 -4.49 -8.66 6.54
C LYS A 78 -4.42 -7.83 5.25
N LEU A 79 -5.15 -8.26 4.22
CA LEU A 79 -5.19 -7.53 2.95
C LEU A 79 -5.87 -6.17 3.10
N ARG A 80 -6.95 -6.08 3.88
CA ARG A 80 -7.63 -4.82 4.17
C ARG A 80 -6.68 -3.81 4.82
N GLU A 81 -5.86 -4.25 5.76
CA GLU A 81 -4.84 -3.40 6.39
C GLU A 81 -3.78 -2.92 5.39
N ARG A 82 -3.29 -3.82 4.52
CA ARG A 82 -2.32 -3.47 3.46
C ARG A 82 -2.92 -2.51 2.43
N CYS A 83 -4.20 -2.69 2.12
CA CYS A 83 -4.99 -1.82 1.27
C CYS A 83 -4.98 -0.35 1.72
N LEU A 84 -4.82 -0.09 3.02
CA LEU A 84 -4.77 1.26 3.58
C LEU A 84 -3.35 1.82 3.72
N ARG A 85 -2.31 0.98 3.69
CA ARG A 85 -0.94 1.35 4.08
C ARG A 85 0.10 1.17 2.97
N ASP A 86 0.10 0.02 2.30
CA ASP A 86 1.15 -0.36 1.36
C ASP A 86 0.56 -1.13 0.17
N LEU A 87 0.22 -0.36 -0.86
CA LEU A 87 -0.57 -0.80 -1.98
C LEU A 87 0.30 -1.39 -3.09
N SER A 88 0.64 -2.67 -2.95
CA SER A 88 1.41 -3.41 -3.94
C SER A 88 0.54 -4.22 -4.89
N MET A 89 1.03 -4.46 -6.12
CA MET A 89 0.39 -5.40 -7.05
C MET A 89 0.22 -6.79 -6.45
N ALA A 90 1.20 -7.26 -5.67
CA ALA A 90 1.11 -8.54 -4.97
C ALA A 90 -0.09 -8.63 -4.00
N SER A 91 -0.47 -7.51 -3.36
CA SER A 91 -1.67 -7.46 -2.50
C SER A 91 -2.95 -7.56 -3.32
N LEU A 92 -2.99 -6.94 -4.50
CA LEU A 92 -4.10 -7.05 -5.44
C LEU A 92 -4.22 -8.47 -6.02
N ASP A 93 -3.12 -9.07 -6.43
CA ASP A 93 -3.10 -10.46 -6.93
C ASP A 93 -3.61 -11.44 -5.87
N ARG A 94 -3.32 -11.17 -4.59
CA ARG A 94 -3.82 -11.98 -3.48
C ARG A 94 -5.35 -11.88 -3.34
N TYR A 95 -5.96 -10.71 -3.53
CA TYR A 95 -7.42 -10.61 -3.57
C TYR A 95 -8.01 -11.50 -4.67
N VAL A 96 -7.46 -11.41 -5.89
CA VAL A 96 -7.93 -12.22 -7.02
C VAL A 96 -7.81 -13.71 -6.71
N MET A 97 -6.68 -14.15 -6.16
CA MET A 97 -6.46 -15.55 -5.79
C MET A 97 -7.47 -16.05 -4.76
N LEU A 98 -7.74 -15.27 -3.71
CA LEU A 98 -8.71 -15.64 -2.68
C LEU A 98 -10.15 -15.63 -3.21
N MET A 99 -10.50 -14.67 -4.05
CA MET A 99 -11.83 -14.64 -4.67
C MET A 99 -12.02 -15.85 -5.59
N LYS A 100 -11.02 -16.22 -6.41
CA LYS A 100 -11.06 -17.43 -7.24
C LYS A 100 -11.24 -18.69 -6.40
N LEU A 101 -10.48 -18.82 -5.30
CA LEU A 101 -10.60 -19.94 -4.38
C LEU A 101 -12.00 -20.09 -3.76
N LEU A 102 -12.74 -18.98 -3.61
CA LEU A 102 -14.12 -18.99 -3.11
C LEU A 102 -15.17 -19.08 -4.23
N TYR A 103 -14.79 -18.75 -5.46
CA TYR A 103 -15.65 -18.84 -6.63
C TYR A 103 -15.63 -20.21 -7.28
N ASP A 104 -14.63 -21.06 -6.96
CA ASP A 104 -14.31 -22.31 -7.67
C ASP A 104 -15.58 -23.10 -7.95
N ASP A 105 -15.99 -22.97 -9.19
CA ASP A 105 -17.16 -23.50 -9.80
C ASP A 105 -16.75 -24.81 -10.45
N GLU A 106 -17.14 -25.94 -9.85
CA GLU A 106 -17.28 -27.21 -10.57
C GLU A 106 -18.38 -27.12 -11.67
N ALA A 107 -18.55 -25.96 -12.31
CA ALA A 107 -19.48 -25.71 -13.40
C ALA A 107 -18.89 -26.07 -14.77
N ASP A 108 -17.59 -26.41 -14.84
CA ASP A 108 -16.94 -26.84 -16.08
C ASP A 108 -17.15 -28.35 -16.37
N GLU A 109 -17.83 -29.10 -15.49
CA GLU A 109 -18.25 -30.48 -15.77
C GLU A 109 -19.57 -30.53 -16.57
N VAL A 110 -19.59 -29.91 -17.75
CA VAL A 110 -20.60 -30.28 -18.74
C VAL A 110 -20.09 -31.54 -19.44
N GLU A 111 -20.50 -32.71 -18.95
CA GLU A 111 -20.43 -33.95 -19.72
C GLU A 111 -21.22 -33.73 -21.02
N SER A 112 -20.50 -33.49 -22.12
CA SER A 112 -21.04 -33.54 -23.48
C SER A 112 -21.52 -34.97 -23.74
N TYR A 113 -22.81 -35.24 -23.52
CA TYR A 113 -23.46 -36.43 -24.04
C TYR A 113 -23.84 -36.19 -25.51
N ASP A 114 -23.11 -36.86 -26.39
CA ASP A 114 -23.28 -37.08 -27.83
C ASP A 114 -23.21 -35.87 -28.79
#